data_AF-Q0D5P1-F1
#
_entry.id   AF-Q0D5P1-F1
#
_cell.length_a   1.000
_cell.length_b   1.000
_cell.length_c   1.000
_cell.angle_alpha   90.00
_cell.angle_beta   90.00
_cell.angle_gamma   90.00
#
_symmetry.space_group_name_H-M   'P 1'
#
loop_
_entity.id
_entity.type
_entity.pdbx_description
1 polymer ?
#
loop_
_entity_poly.entity_id
_entity_poly.type
_entity_poly.pdbx_seq_one_letter_code
_entity_poly.pdbx_strand_id
1 'polypeptide(L)' 'IYADMEELGVHPDEDTTRRIGRAFVTLGQEDKEKIVLEKYLKKYKYMHFNGERVRVRRGGPLT' A
#
# COMPACT_ATOMS: atom_id res chain seq x y z
N ILE A 1 12.37 -10.52 -4.85
CA ILE A 1 11.47 -10.06 -3.76
C ILE A 1 10.03 -9.92 -4.25
N TYR A 2 9.64 -8.88 -5.03
CA TYR A 2 8.23 -8.74 -5.44
C TYR A 2 7.71 -9.94 -6.25
N ALA A 3 8.50 -10.44 -7.21
CA ALA A 3 8.16 -11.65 -7.98
C ALA A 3 7.98 -12.88 -7.07
N ASP A 4 8.93 -13.11 -6.16
CA ASP A 4 8.85 -14.23 -5.20
C ASP A 4 7.62 -14.09 -4.28
N MET A 5 7.24 -12.88 -3.87
CA MET A 5 6.03 -12.65 -3.07
C MET A 5 4.76 -12.97 -3.85
N GLU A 6 4.72 -12.65 -5.14
CA GLU A 6 3.61 -13.01 -6.03
C GLU A 6 3.54 -14.54 -6.21
N GLU A 7 4.67 -15.20 -6.40
CA GLU A 7 4.77 -16.66 -6.55
C GLU A 7 4.33 -17.40 -5.26
N LEU A 8 4.73 -16.89 -4.10
CA LEU A 8 4.41 -17.47 -2.80
C LEU A 8 3.03 -17.03 -2.26
N GLY A 9 2.31 -16.15 -2.95
CA GLY A 9 1.02 -15.61 -2.52
C GLY A 9 1.09 -14.78 -1.23
N VAL A 10 2.24 -14.19 -0.91
CA VAL A 10 2.46 -13.40 0.31
C VAL A 10 1.86 -12.01 0.17
N HIS A 11 1.08 -11.58 1.17
CA HIS A 11 0.54 -10.22 1.24
C HIS A 11 1.46 -9.31 2.08
N PRO A 12 2.20 -8.36 1.47
CA PRO A 12 3.01 -7.40 2.20
C PRO A 12 2.18 -6.53 3.15
N ASP A 13 2.82 -6.04 4.20
CA ASP A 13 2.28 -4.93 4.97
C ASP A 13 2.28 -3.61 4.17
N GLU A 14 1.67 -2.58 4.75
CA GLU A 14 1.52 -1.28 4.10
C GLU A 14 2.85 -0.55 3.82
N ASP A 15 3.82 -0.63 4.73
CA ASP A 15 5.13 -0.01 4.54
C ASP A 15 5.88 -0.70 3.40
N THR A 16 5.91 -2.03 3.43
CA THR A 16 6.53 -2.85 2.38
C THR A 16 5.90 -2.57 1.03
N THR A 17 4.56 -2.52 0.95
CA THR A 17 3.82 -2.18 -0.28
C THR A 17 4.25 -0.82 -0.85
N ARG A 18 4.37 0.21 0.00
CA ARG A 18 4.81 1.55 -0.43
C ARG A 18 6.25 1.58 -0.89
N ARG A 19 7.14 0.84 -0.23
CA ARG A 19 8.55 0.75 -0.62
C ARG A 19 8.72 0.10 -1.98
N ILE A 20 7.96 -0.97 -2.25
CA ILE A 20 7.92 -1.62 -3.57
C ILE A 20 7.39 -0.66 -4.64
N GLY A 21 6.26 0.01 -4.37
CA GLY A 21 5.69 1.00 -5.31
C GLY A 21 6.69 2.12 -5.64
N ARG A 22 7.34 2.70 -4.62
CA ARG A 22 8.38 3.72 -4.83
C ARG A 22 9.55 3.22 -5.68
N ALA A 23 9.99 1.97 -5.46
CA ALA A 23 11.06 1.39 -6.27
C ALA A 23 10.65 1.28 -7.74
N PHE A 24 9.38 0.92 -8.03
CA PHE A 24 8.88 0.91 -9.41
C PHE A 24 8.87 2.30 -10.03
N VAL A 25 8.44 3.33 -9.31
CA VAL A 25 8.49 4.73 -9.79
C VAL A 25 9.93 5.15 -10.08
N THR A 26 10.89 4.86 -9.18
CA THR A 26 12.31 5.19 -9.39
C THR A 26 12.89 4.52 -10.64
N LEU A 27 12.38 3.35 -11.02
CA LEU A 27 12.78 2.63 -12.23
C LEU A 27 11.96 3.02 -13.48
N GLY A 28 11.08 4.02 -13.40
CA GLY A 28 10.22 4.46 -14.50
C GLY A 28 9.08 3.49 -14.82
N GLN A 29 8.72 2.60 -13.89
CA GLN A 29 7.70 1.56 -14.05
C GLN A 29 6.40 1.93 -13.32
N GLU A 30 5.84 3.11 -13.60
CA GLU A 30 4.65 3.65 -12.90
C GLU A 30 3.41 2.74 -13.02
N ASP A 31 3.24 2.04 -14.14
CA ASP A 31 2.12 1.10 -14.29
C ASP A 31 2.18 -0.03 -13.26
N LYS A 32 3.39 -0.50 -12.91
CA LYS A 32 3.57 -1.53 -11.89
C LYS A 32 3.35 -0.98 -10.48
N GLU A 33 3.68 0.28 -10.24
CA GLU A 33 3.35 0.95 -8.98
C GLU A 33 1.83 0.94 -8.77
N LYS A 34 1.04 1.38 -9.75
CA LYS A 34 -0.42 1.37 -9.67
C LYS A 34 -0.96 -0.02 -9.36
N ILE A 35 -0.50 -1.05 -10.06
CA ILE A 35 -0.92 -2.45 -9.84
C ILE A 35 -0.65 -2.89 -8.40
N VAL A 36 0.56 -2.62 -7.89
CA VAL A 36 0.96 -3.00 -6.52
C VAL A 36 0.11 -2.25 -5.50
N LEU A 37 -0.07 -0.94 -5.67
CA LEU A 37 -0.85 -0.14 -4.74
C LEU A 37 -2.32 -0.56 -4.73
N GLU A 38 -2.94 -0.76 -5.89
CA GLU A 38 -4.34 -1.19 -5.98
C GLU A 38 -4.57 -2.57 -5.39
N LYS A 39 -3.64 -3.50 -5.59
CA LYS A 39 -3.75 -4.88 -5.10
C LYS A 39 -3.55 -5.00 -3.59
N TYR A 40 -2.59 -4.26 -3.02
CA TYR A 40 -2.14 -4.48 -1.65
C TYR A 40 -2.55 -3.37 -0.66
N LEU A 41 -2.79 -2.13 -1.09
CA LEU A 41 -3.29 -1.09 -0.19
C LEU A 41 -4.79 -1.22 0.03
N LYS A 42 -5.16 -1.58 1.26
CA LYS A 42 -6.56 -1.55 1.71
C LYS A 42 -7.14 -0.13 1.58
N LYS A 43 -8.37 -0.01 1.09
CA LYS A 43 -9.13 1.26 1.00
C LYS A 43 -9.29 1.99 2.33
N TYR A 44 -9.23 1.26 3.44
CA TYR A 44 -9.34 1.79 4.79
C TYR A 44 -8.08 1.45 5.59
N LYS A 45 -7.64 2.39 6.44
CA LYS A 45 -6.62 2.16 7.46
C LYS A 45 -7.20 2.43 8.84
N TYR A 46 -6.70 1.73 9.85
CA TYR A 46 -7.00 2.06 11.25
C TYR A 46 -5.89 2.97 11.78
N MET A 47 -6.28 4.01 12.50
CA MET A 47 -5.36 4.92 13.17
C MET A 47 -5.80 5.06 14.62
N HIS A 48 -4.83 5.24 15.51
CA HIS A 48 -5.11 5.60 16.89
C HIS A 48 -5.12 7.12 17.02
N PHE A 49 -6.20 7.67 17.57
CA PHE A 49 -6.37 9.08 17.85
C PHE A 49 -6.87 9.23 19.28
N ASN A 50 -6.09 9.90 20.14
CA ASN A 50 -6.40 10.07 21.56
C ASN A 50 -6.78 8.77 22.30
N GLY A 51 -6.13 7.65 21.95
CA GLY A 51 -6.41 6.33 22.51
C GLY A 51 -7.56 5.56 21.83
N GLU A 52 -8.39 6.22 21.01
CA GLU A 52 -9.45 5.58 20.24
C GLU A 52 -8.93 5.06 18.90
N ARG A 53 -9.45 3.90 18.43
CA ARG A 53 -9.06 3.30 17.14
C ARG A 53 -10.08 3.64 16.06
N VAL A 54 -9.74 4.59 15.19
CA VAL A 54 -10.62 5.12 14.13
C VAL A 54 -10.28 4.48 12.79
N ARG A 55 -11.32 4.09 12.03
CA ARG A 55 -11.16 3.60 10.64
C ARG A 55 -11.29 4.76 9.65
N VAL A 56 -10.23 5.05 8.91
CA VAL A 56 -10.17 6.18 7.95
C VAL A 56 -10.05 5.65 6.53
N ARG A 57 -10.85 6.21 5.61
CA ARG A 57 -10.78 5.91 4.17
C ARG A 57 -9.58 6.61 3.55
N ARG A 58 -8.75 5.89 2.79
CA ARG A 58 -7.70 6.50 1.96
C ARG A 58 -8.32 7.32 0.83
N GLY A 59 -7.80 8.52 0.61
CA GLY A 59 -8.25 9.43 -0.45
C GLY A 59 -9.63 10.06 -0.20
N GLY A 60 -10.17 9.96 1.01
CA GLY A 60 -11.30 10.81 1.42
C GLY A 60 -10.86 12.28 1.47
N PRO A 61 -11.79 13.25 1.37
CA PRO A 61 -11.44 14.66 1.47
C PRO A 61 -10.71 14.90 2.78
N LEU A 62 -9.47 15.38 2.67
CA LEU A 62 -8.77 16.02 3.77
C LEU A 62 -9.40 17.40 3.88
N THR A 63 -10.31 17.60 4.84
CA THR A 63 -10.56 18.94 5.37
C THR A 63 -9.32 19.42 6.11
#